data_AF-A0A8B6CB07-F1
#
_entry.id   AF-A0A8B6CB07-F1
#
_cell.length_a   1.000
_cell.length_b   1.000
_cell.length_c   1.000
_cell.angle_alpha   90.00
_cell.angle_beta   90.00
_cell.angle_gamma   90.00
#
_symmetry.space_group_name_H-M   'P 1'
#
loop_
_entity.id
_entity.type
_entity.pdbx_description
1 polymer ?
#
loop_
_entity_poly.entity_id
_entity_poly.type
_entity_poly.pdbx_seq_one_letter_code
_entity_poly.pdbx_strand_id
1 'polypeptide(L)'
;MNFTNSVCPPSRFGFNCNQTCSKHCKNSSSNGYICEKYSGTCIEPCATGQFGQFCNKSCGKCALADNTLTSCNPSDGNCINCLNGYYGKQCFQKCSESCLKGKCKGNGVCSQGCKPEWKGTFCEVKQPAKQTGLSSGSVTGISIGCVVTVILIVVLAYFIYRRRSNKDNAFSMKNIQY
;
A
#
# COMPACT_ATOMS: atom_id res chain seq x y z
N MET A 1 1.88 -48.36 -44.24
CA MET A 1 0.95 -48.86 -43.21
C MET A 1 0.02 -47.71 -42.84
N ASN A 2 -1.24 -47.79 -43.30
CA ASN A 2 -2.26 -46.77 -43.02
C ASN A 2 -2.70 -46.90 -41.56
N PHE A 3 -2.45 -45.88 -40.75
CA PHE A 3 -2.98 -45.80 -39.40
C PHE A 3 -4.46 -45.41 -39.47
N THR A 4 -5.33 -46.40 -39.62
CA THR A 4 -6.74 -46.30 -39.23
C THR A 4 -6.86 -46.37 -37.71
N ASN A 5 -6.27 -45.40 -37.02
CA ASN A 5 -6.67 -45.08 -35.66
C ASN A 5 -6.72 -43.57 -35.55
N SER A 6 -7.92 -43.02 -35.64
CA SER A 6 -8.20 -41.59 -35.69
C SER A 6 -7.90 -40.86 -34.38
N VAL A 7 -7.31 -41.53 -33.39
CA VAL A 7 -7.06 -41.04 -32.04
C VAL A 7 -5.58 -41.25 -31.68
N CYS A 8 -4.93 -40.21 -31.16
CA CYS A 8 -3.56 -40.30 -30.66
C CYS A 8 -3.50 -41.04 -29.31
N PRO A 9 -2.39 -41.71 -28.98
CA PRO A 9 -2.20 -42.26 -27.64
C PRO A 9 -2.20 -41.14 -26.57
N PRO A 10 -2.47 -41.47 -25.29
CA PRO A 10 -2.46 -40.50 -24.21
C PRO A 10 -1.17 -39.66 -24.18
N SER A 11 -1.30 -38.39 -23.81
CA SER A 11 -0.23 -37.40 -23.81
C SER A 11 0.31 -37.01 -25.19
N ARG A 12 -0.30 -37.43 -26.31
CA ARG A 12 0.17 -37.08 -27.66
C ARG A 12 -0.90 -36.40 -28.51
N PHE A 13 -0.47 -35.50 -29.39
CA PHE A 13 -1.32 -34.81 -30.36
C PHE A 13 -0.55 -34.44 -31.65
N GLY A 14 -1.26 -33.88 -32.62
CA GLY A 14 -0.82 -33.51 -33.96
C GLY A 14 -1.24 -34.51 -35.04
N PHE A 15 -1.05 -34.14 -36.31
CA PHE A 15 -1.37 -35.00 -37.45
C PHE A 15 -0.73 -36.39 -37.36
N ASN A 16 0.51 -36.45 -36.85
CA ASN A 16 1.30 -37.68 -36.67
C ASN A 16 1.53 -38.04 -35.18
N CYS A 17 0.78 -37.47 -34.24
CA CYS A 17 0.91 -37.73 -32.80
C CYS A 17 2.34 -37.53 -32.22
N ASN A 18 3.12 -36.61 -32.80
CA ASN A 18 4.50 -36.36 -32.40
C ASN A 18 4.66 -35.21 -31.39
N GLN A 19 3.58 -34.50 -31.08
CA GLN A 19 3.58 -33.43 -30.08
C GLN A 19 3.02 -33.94 -28.76
N THR A 20 3.43 -33.34 -27.64
CA THR A 20 3.10 -33.82 -26.30
C THR A 20 2.08 -32.91 -25.63
N CYS A 21 0.97 -33.47 -25.12
CA CYS A 21 0.00 -32.72 -24.33
C CYS A 21 0.66 -32.10 -23.08
N SER A 22 0.13 -30.98 -22.62
CA SER A 22 0.55 -30.40 -21.34
C SER A 22 0.32 -31.38 -20.19
N LYS A 23 1.32 -31.51 -19.30
CA LYS A 23 1.22 -32.30 -18.06
C LYS A 23 0.22 -31.76 -17.03
N HIS A 24 -0.36 -30.60 -17.33
CA HIS A 24 -1.33 -29.91 -16.49
C HIS A 24 -2.75 -30.02 -17.03
N CYS A 25 -2.94 -30.65 -18.20
CA CYS A 25 -4.26 -31.15 -18.57
C CYS A 25 -4.67 -32.26 -17.58
N LYS A 26 -5.97 -32.56 -17.53
CA LYS A 26 -6.49 -33.66 -16.71
C LYS A 26 -5.88 -35.01 -17.13
N ASN A 27 -5.54 -35.82 -16.14
CA ASN A 27 -5.02 -37.17 -16.34
C ASN A 27 -6.17 -38.13 -16.73
N SER A 28 -5.90 -39.00 -17.69
CA SER A 28 -6.75 -40.10 -18.14
C SER A 28 -6.68 -41.28 -17.17
N SER A 29 -7.71 -42.14 -17.18
CA SER A 29 -7.70 -43.44 -16.52
C SER A 29 -6.56 -44.36 -16.99
N SER A 30 -5.98 -44.09 -18.16
CA SER A 30 -4.84 -44.82 -18.74
C SER A 30 -3.46 -44.23 -18.39
N ASN A 31 -3.36 -43.39 -17.36
CA ASN A 31 -2.11 -42.81 -16.86
C ASN A 31 -1.38 -41.92 -17.90
N GLY A 32 -2.06 -40.89 -18.39
CA GLY A 32 -1.54 -39.92 -19.36
C GLY A 32 -2.47 -38.72 -19.55
N TYR A 33 -1.99 -37.64 -20.14
CA TYR A 33 -2.75 -36.38 -20.23
C TYR A 33 -3.64 -36.35 -21.48
N ILE A 34 -4.89 -35.88 -21.33
CA ILE A 34 -5.84 -35.81 -22.45
C ILE A 34 -5.85 -34.40 -23.04
N CYS A 35 -5.63 -34.31 -24.35
CA CYS A 35 -5.78 -33.08 -25.11
C CYS A 35 -6.36 -33.35 -26.51
N GLU A 36 -6.89 -32.32 -27.15
CA GLU A 36 -7.53 -32.38 -28.47
C GLU A 36 -6.49 -32.73 -29.53
N LYS A 37 -6.87 -33.63 -30.45
CA LYS A 37 -5.95 -34.33 -31.35
C LYS A 37 -5.10 -33.41 -32.22
N TYR A 38 -5.62 -32.28 -32.70
CA TYR A 38 -4.92 -31.48 -33.72
C TYR A 38 -4.26 -30.24 -33.13
N SER A 39 -4.92 -29.61 -32.16
CA SER A 39 -4.52 -28.37 -31.50
C SER A 39 -3.72 -28.60 -30.22
N GLY A 40 -3.90 -29.74 -29.54
CA GLY A 40 -3.29 -30.00 -28.23
C GLY A 40 -3.99 -29.28 -27.07
N THR A 41 -5.16 -28.70 -27.30
CA THR A 41 -6.00 -28.02 -26.29
C THR A 41 -6.46 -29.02 -25.23
N CYS A 42 -6.36 -28.68 -23.95
CA CYS A 42 -6.94 -29.53 -22.91
C CYS A 42 -8.47 -29.53 -23.03
N ILE A 43 -9.08 -30.72 -23.06
CA ILE A 43 -10.54 -30.88 -23.24
C ILE A 43 -11.28 -30.63 -21.92
N GLU A 44 -10.64 -31.01 -20.82
CA GLU A 44 -11.15 -30.90 -19.47
C GLU A 44 -10.51 -29.72 -18.74
N PRO A 45 -11.17 -29.19 -17.68
CA PRO A 45 -10.60 -28.11 -16.87
C PRO A 45 -9.22 -28.50 -16.33
N CYS A 46 -8.36 -27.49 -16.28
CA CYS A 46 -6.97 -27.62 -15.85
C CYS A 46 -6.84 -28.19 -14.43
N ALA A 47 -5.69 -28.82 -14.16
CA ALA A 47 -5.31 -29.17 -12.79
C ALA A 47 -5.33 -27.92 -11.88
N THR A 48 -5.59 -28.12 -10.59
CA THR A 48 -5.64 -27.03 -9.60
C THR A 48 -4.40 -26.16 -9.67
N GLY A 49 -4.60 -24.84 -9.74
CA GLY A 49 -3.51 -23.88 -9.83
C GLY A 49 -2.99 -23.62 -11.24
N GLN A 50 -3.63 -24.18 -12.28
CA GLN A 50 -3.28 -23.94 -13.69
C GLN A 50 -4.48 -23.40 -14.48
N PHE A 51 -4.21 -22.67 -15.56
CA PHE A 51 -5.23 -22.10 -16.44
C PHE A 51 -4.75 -21.95 -17.88
N GLY A 52 -5.70 -21.61 -18.76
CA GLY A 52 -5.51 -21.40 -20.18
C GLY A 52 -5.79 -22.66 -21.00
N GLN A 53 -5.88 -22.48 -22.32
CA GLN A 53 -6.26 -23.54 -23.27
C GLN A 53 -5.35 -24.78 -23.23
N PHE A 54 -4.08 -24.60 -22.84
CA PHE A 54 -3.10 -25.67 -22.71
C PHE A 54 -2.74 -25.96 -21.24
N CYS A 55 -3.44 -25.35 -20.28
CA CYS A 55 -3.16 -25.46 -18.85
C CYS A 55 -1.70 -25.21 -18.46
N ASN A 56 -0.96 -24.42 -19.24
CA ASN A 56 0.47 -24.18 -19.05
C ASN A 56 0.76 -22.89 -18.27
N LYS A 57 -0.28 -22.16 -17.86
CA LYS A 57 -0.15 -20.94 -17.07
C LYS A 57 -0.54 -21.22 -15.63
N SER A 58 0.34 -20.86 -14.70
CA SER A 58 0.07 -20.98 -13.28
C SER A 58 -0.81 -19.84 -12.78
N CYS A 59 -1.82 -20.15 -11.96
CA CYS A 59 -2.60 -19.13 -11.25
C CYS A 59 -1.67 -18.20 -10.43
N GLY A 60 -2.05 -16.93 -10.32
CA GLY A 60 -1.40 -16.02 -9.38
C GLY A 60 -1.76 -16.33 -7.94
N LYS A 61 -1.58 -15.35 -7.06
CA LYS A 61 -1.81 -15.52 -5.62
C LYS A 61 -3.28 -15.35 -5.26
N CYS A 62 -4.13 -16.22 -5.82
CA CYS A 62 -5.55 -16.26 -5.49
C CYS A 62 -5.77 -16.77 -4.06
N ALA A 63 -6.83 -16.27 -3.43
CA ALA A 63 -7.31 -16.70 -2.12
C ALA A 63 -8.73 -17.25 -2.22
N LEU A 64 -8.99 -18.37 -1.54
CA LEU A 64 -10.35 -18.73 -1.10
C LEU A 64 -10.75 -17.92 0.14
N ALA A 65 -11.98 -18.12 0.62
CA ALA A 65 -12.53 -17.44 1.79
C ALA A 65 -11.67 -17.61 3.07
N ASP A 66 -10.89 -18.68 3.17
CA ASP A 66 -10.01 -19.00 4.29
C ASP A 66 -8.54 -18.56 4.08
N ASN A 67 -8.22 -17.96 2.92
CA ASN A 67 -6.87 -17.49 2.57
C ASN A 67 -5.80 -18.61 2.48
N THR A 68 -6.18 -19.87 2.22
CA THR A 68 -5.23 -21.01 2.18
C THR A 68 -5.05 -21.64 0.78
N LEU A 69 -6.09 -21.68 -0.07
CA LEU A 69 -6.03 -22.34 -1.37
C LEU A 69 -5.84 -21.36 -2.54
N THR A 70 -4.93 -21.70 -3.46
CA THR A 70 -4.75 -21.04 -4.75
C THR A 70 -5.55 -21.78 -5.83
N SER A 71 -6.77 -21.31 -6.10
CA SER A 71 -7.55 -21.70 -7.26
C SER A 71 -7.94 -20.46 -8.06
N CYS A 72 -7.77 -20.51 -9.38
CA CYS A 72 -8.24 -19.48 -10.30
C CYS A 72 -9.22 -20.09 -11.31
N ASN A 73 -9.92 -19.23 -12.05
CA ASN A 73 -10.72 -19.66 -13.17
C ASN A 73 -9.82 -20.36 -14.21
N PRO A 74 -10.13 -21.61 -14.63
CA PRO A 74 -9.25 -22.39 -15.49
C PRO A 74 -9.16 -21.86 -16.93
N SER A 75 -10.09 -21.02 -17.38
CA SER A 75 -10.09 -20.46 -18.74
C SER A 75 -9.23 -19.21 -18.83
N ASP A 76 -9.40 -18.27 -17.90
CA ASP A 76 -8.79 -16.93 -17.98
C ASP A 76 -7.81 -16.62 -16.84
N GLY A 77 -7.71 -17.47 -15.82
CA GLY A 77 -6.80 -17.29 -14.68
C GLY A 77 -7.26 -16.27 -13.64
N ASN A 78 -8.48 -15.74 -13.76
CA ASN A 78 -8.99 -14.73 -12.84
C ASN A 78 -9.29 -15.33 -11.46
N CYS A 79 -9.01 -14.54 -10.43
CA CYS A 79 -9.26 -14.90 -9.04
C CYS A 79 -10.52 -14.17 -8.53
N ILE A 80 -11.25 -14.81 -7.60
CA ILE A 80 -12.34 -14.16 -6.86
C ILE A 80 -11.75 -13.16 -5.85
N ASN A 81 -10.73 -13.59 -5.10
CA ASN A 81 -9.97 -12.77 -4.15
C ASN A 81 -8.47 -13.03 -4.30
N CYS A 82 -7.66 -12.07 -3.84
CA CYS A 82 -6.21 -12.22 -3.75
C CYS A 82 -5.77 -12.51 -2.32
N LEU A 83 -4.69 -13.28 -2.19
CA LEU A 83 -3.99 -13.41 -0.92
C LEU A 83 -3.54 -12.02 -0.45
N ASN A 84 -3.47 -11.85 0.87
CA ASN A 84 -2.94 -10.63 1.47
C ASN A 84 -1.57 -10.26 0.86
N GLY A 85 -1.45 -9.03 0.39
CA GLY A 85 -0.22 -8.54 -0.26
C GLY A 85 -0.20 -8.66 -1.79
N TYR A 86 -1.30 -9.14 -2.41
CA TYR A 86 -1.43 -9.21 -3.87
C TYR A 86 -2.73 -8.55 -4.35
N TYR A 87 -2.73 -8.11 -5.62
CA TYR A 87 -3.86 -7.45 -6.26
C TYR A 87 -3.91 -7.70 -7.78
N GLY A 88 -4.96 -7.17 -8.42
CA GLY A 88 -5.25 -7.37 -9.84
C GLY A 88 -6.16 -8.57 -10.08
N LYS A 89 -6.75 -8.66 -11.29
CA LYS A 89 -7.72 -9.71 -11.64
C LYS A 89 -7.19 -11.14 -11.45
N GLN A 90 -5.90 -11.34 -11.67
CA GLN A 90 -5.22 -12.63 -11.54
C GLN A 90 -4.26 -12.70 -10.35
N CYS A 91 -4.21 -11.67 -9.49
CA CYS A 91 -3.37 -11.63 -8.28
C CYS A 91 -1.86 -11.85 -8.51
N PHE A 92 -1.34 -11.39 -9.65
CA PHE A 92 0.11 -11.40 -9.93
C PHE A 92 0.83 -10.18 -9.39
N GLN A 93 0.10 -9.09 -9.12
CA GLN A 93 0.69 -7.82 -8.73
C GLN A 93 0.87 -7.80 -7.21
N LYS A 94 2.06 -7.46 -6.73
CA LYS A 94 2.34 -7.35 -5.28
C LYS A 94 1.99 -5.94 -4.80
N CYS A 95 1.33 -5.84 -3.66
CA CYS A 95 1.10 -4.55 -2.99
C CYS A 95 2.44 -3.82 -2.76
N SER A 96 2.40 -2.49 -2.79
CA SER A 96 3.56 -1.66 -2.46
C SER A 96 4.08 -2.02 -1.07
N GLU A 97 5.40 -2.19 -0.94
CA GLU A 97 6.03 -2.44 0.36
C GLU A 97 5.90 -1.23 1.29
N SER A 98 5.61 -0.06 0.74
CA SER A 98 5.33 1.17 1.46
C SER A 98 3.90 1.25 2.00
N CYS A 99 3.01 0.32 1.64
CA CYS A 99 1.72 0.18 2.31
C CYS A 99 1.91 -0.26 3.77
N LEU A 100 1.05 0.22 4.67
CA LEU A 100 1.03 -0.25 6.04
C LEU A 100 0.72 -1.76 6.08
N LYS A 101 1.53 -2.53 6.81
CA LYS A 101 1.50 -4.01 6.87
C LYS A 101 1.61 -4.70 5.49
N GLY A 102 2.04 -3.99 4.44
CA GLY A 102 2.12 -4.52 3.07
C GLY A 102 0.76 -4.93 2.48
N LYS A 103 -0.36 -4.39 3.00
CA LYS A 103 -1.71 -4.76 2.55
C LYS A 103 -2.31 -3.71 1.64
N CYS A 104 -2.93 -4.16 0.55
CA CYS A 104 -3.67 -3.34 -0.38
C CYS A 104 -5.01 -4.00 -0.76
N LYS A 105 -5.90 -3.22 -1.38
CA LYS A 105 -7.18 -3.66 -1.95
C LYS A 105 -6.94 -4.36 -3.29
N GLY A 106 -7.97 -4.98 -3.87
CA GLY A 106 -7.89 -5.69 -5.16
C GLY A 106 -7.44 -4.83 -6.35
N ASN A 107 -7.47 -3.49 -6.22
CA ASN A 107 -6.96 -2.54 -7.21
C ASN A 107 -5.55 -2.01 -6.91
N GLY A 108 -4.88 -2.49 -5.87
CA GLY A 108 -3.52 -2.09 -5.49
C GLY A 108 -3.43 -0.96 -4.47
N VAL A 109 -4.54 -0.27 -4.19
CA VAL A 109 -4.57 0.87 -3.25
C VAL A 109 -4.35 0.38 -1.82
N CYS A 110 -3.44 1.00 -1.08
CA CYS A 110 -3.12 0.60 0.29
C CYS A 110 -4.35 0.71 1.21
N SER A 111 -4.75 -0.39 1.84
CA SER A 111 -6.02 -0.46 2.58
C SER A 111 -5.98 0.24 3.94
N GLN A 112 -4.79 0.35 4.53
CA GLN A 112 -4.53 0.98 5.82
C GLN A 112 -3.62 2.23 5.69
N GLY A 113 -3.52 2.79 4.49
CA GLY A 113 -2.63 3.92 4.21
C GLY A 113 -1.15 3.54 4.11
N CYS A 114 -0.30 4.57 4.18
CA CYS A 114 1.14 4.47 3.94
C CYS A 114 1.96 4.35 5.22
N LYS A 115 3.14 3.71 5.11
CA LYS A 115 4.21 3.81 6.10
C LYS A 115 4.64 5.29 6.28
N PRO A 116 5.26 5.65 7.42
CA PRO A 116 5.84 6.98 7.60
C PRO A 116 6.72 7.37 6.42
N GLU A 117 6.72 8.65 6.06
CA GLU A 117 7.47 9.19 4.91
C GLU A 117 6.97 8.76 3.52
N TRP A 118 5.84 8.06 3.41
CA TRP A 118 5.26 7.70 2.12
C TRP A 118 3.89 8.35 1.90
N LYS A 119 3.64 8.77 0.65
CA LYS A 119 2.36 9.34 0.20
C LYS A 119 2.00 8.86 -1.21
N GLY A 120 0.81 9.24 -1.64
CA GLY A 120 0.19 8.78 -2.88
C GLY A 120 -0.86 7.71 -2.62
N THR A 121 -1.63 7.37 -3.64
CA THR A 121 -2.69 6.36 -3.55
C THR A 121 -2.12 4.94 -3.38
N PHE A 122 -0.92 4.71 -3.91
CA PHE A 122 -0.20 3.43 -3.83
C PHE A 122 1.05 3.52 -2.94
N CYS A 123 1.20 4.61 -2.18
CA CYS A 123 2.37 4.90 -1.36
C CYS A 123 3.67 4.82 -2.18
N GLU A 124 3.65 5.41 -3.37
CA GLU A 124 4.73 5.37 -4.36
C GLU A 124 5.70 6.56 -4.22
N VAL A 125 5.28 7.62 -3.53
CA VAL A 125 6.11 8.82 -3.33
C VAL A 125 6.73 8.78 -1.95
N LYS A 126 8.05 8.56 -1.88
CA LYS A 126 8.83 8.81 -0.68
C LYS A 126 8.98 10.32 -0.50
N GLN A 127 8.47 10.85 0.60
CA GLN A 127 8.71 12.22 1.01
C GLN A 127 9.86 12.23 2.02
N PRO A 128 10.67 13.30 2.08
CA PRO A 128 11.50 13.51 3.24
C PRO A 128 10.59 13.51 4.47
N ALA A 129 11.02 12.91 5.59
CA ALA A 129 10.37 13.11 6.88
C ALA A 129 9.96 14.57 6.96
N LYS A 130 8.65 14.81 7.08
CA LYS A 130 8.22 16.05 7.70
C LYS A 130 8.92 15.99 9.04
N GLN A 131 10.02 16.75 9.17
CA GLN A 131 10.44 17.24 10.47
C GLN A 131 9.14 17.80 11.02
N THR A 132 8.54 17.06 11.95
CA THR A 132 7.44 17.56 12.73
C THR A 132 7.96 18.91 13.17
N GLY A 133 7.39 19.96 12.59
CA GLY A 133 7.62 21.33 12.99
C GLY A 133 7.01 21.51 14.36
N LEU A 134 7.51 20.75 15.34
CA LEU A 134 8.04 21.38 16.51
C LEU A 134 9.27 22.14 16.01
N SER A 135 9.04 23.36 15.52
CA SER A 135 9.88 24.46 15.97
C SER A 135 9.75 24.47 17.50
N SER A 136 10.46 23.55 18.16
CA SER A 136 10.66 23.48 19.60
C SER A 136 11.76 24.46 20.02
N GLY A 137 11.92 25.55 19.27
CA GLY A 137 12.46 26.78 19.81
C GLY A 137 11.30 27.53 20.44
N SER A 138 11.25 27.57 21.77
CA SER A 138 10.18 28.07 22.66
C SER A 138 9.19 26.95 23.02
N VAL A 139 9.11 26.45 24.26
CA VAL A 139 8.93 27.24 25.48
C VAL A 139 9.62 26.57 26.69
N THR A 140 10.92 26.79 26.87
CA THR A 140 11.55 26.78 28.20
C THR A 140 12.68 27.81 28.21
N GLY A 141 12.25 29.06 28.25
CA GLY A 141 13.13 30.20 28.34
C GLY A 141 12.26 31.42 28.10
N ILE A 142 11.78 32.04 29.17
CA ILE A 142 11.35 33.43 29.08
C ILE A 142 12.52 34.13 28.40
N SER A 143 12.32 34.64 27.19
CA SER A 143 13.40 35.34 26.50
C SER A 143 13.91 36.41 27.47
N ILE A 144 15.22 36.48 27.69
CA ILE A 144 15.82 37.48 28.57
C ILE A 144 15.37 38.89 28.15
N GLY A 145 15.06 39.07 26.85
CA GLY A 145 14.39 40.25 26.30
C GLY A 145 13.01 40.54 26.92
N CYS A 146 12.15 39.55 27.17
CA CYS A 146 10.87 39.76 27.86
C CYS A 146 11.07 40.19 29.33
N VAL A 147 12.05 39.65 30.04
CA VAL A 147 12.33 40.07 31.43
C VAL A 147 12.89 41.50 31.46
N VAL A 148 13.86 41.81 30.59
CA VAL A 148 14.45 43.15 30.51
C VAL A 148 13.41 44.20 30.07
N THR A 149 12.54 43.88 29.11
CA THR A 149 11.48 44.80 28.68
C THR A 149 10.45 45.06 29.78
N VAL A 150 10.03 44.03 30.52
CA VAL A 150 9.12 44.20 31.66
C VAL A 150 9.79 45.02 32.77
N ILE A 151 11.07 44.76 33.09
CA ILE A 151 11.82 45.55 34.07
C ILE A 151 11.90 47.03 33.64
N LEU A 152 12.22 47.31 32.37
CA LEU A 152 12.28 48.68 31.86
C LEU A 152 10.91 49.39 31.96
N ILE A 153 9.81 48.69 31.63
CA ILE A 153 8.46 49.26 31.75
C ILE A 153 8.12 49.59 33.21
N VAL A 154 8.44 48.71 34.15
CA VAL A 154 8.19 48.94 35.58
C VAL A 154 9.03 50.11 36.11
N VAL A 155 10.30 50.21 35.71
CA VAL A 155 11.18 51.33 36.08
C VAL A 155 10.64 52.65 35.52
N LEU A 156 10.22 52.68 34.25
CA LEU A 156 9.61 53.87 33.65
C LEU A 156 8.32 54.26 34.35
N ALA A 157 7.44 53.30 34.64
CA ALA A 157 6.21 53.53 35.38
C ALA A 157 6.49 54.08 36.80
N TYR A 158 7.47 53.52 37.49
CA TYR A 158 7.91 54.02 38.80
C TYR A 158 8.44 55.45 38.73
N PHE A 159 9.28 55.77 37.74
CA PHE A 159 9.78 57.14 37.55
C PHE A 159 8.66 58.12 37.21
N ILE A 160 7.69 57.73 36.38
CA ILE A 160 6.52 58.54 36.04
C ILE A 160 5.65 58.74 37.29
N TYR A 161 5.42 57.68 38.07
CA TYR A 161 4.68 57.74 39.33
C TYR A 161 5.37 58.68 40.33
N ARG A 162 6.69 58.56 40.52
CA ARG A 162 7.46 59.44 41.41
C ARG A 162 7.47 60.88 40.91
N ARG A 163 7.55 61.11 39.60
CA ARG A 163 7.38 62.46 39.02
C ARG A 163 5.99 63.01 39.25
N ARG A 164 4.93 62.20 39.14
CA ARG A 164 3.55 62.61 39.45
C ARG A 164 3.38 62.90 40.93
N SER A 165 3.80 62.01 41.81
CA SER A 165 3.78 62.22 43.25
C SER A 165 4.59 63.47 43.65
N ASN A 166 5.75 63.71 43.04
CA ASN A 166 6.50 64.95 43.26
C ASN A 166 5.76 66.20 42.73
N LYS A 167 4.98 66.08 41.64
CA LYS A 167 4.11 67.17 41.15
C LYS A 167 2.91 67.39 42.07
N ASP A 168 2.33 66.35 42.65
CA ASP A 168 1.22 66.43 43.59
C ASP A 168 1.70 67.02 44.94
N ASN A 169 2.90 66.63 45.40
CA ASN A 169 3.56 67.23 46.56
C ASN A 169 4.01 68.69 46.31
N ALA A 170 4.41 69.03 45.08
CA ALA A 170 4.72 70.41 44.67
C ALA A 170 3.47 71.28 44.48
N PHE A 171 2.33 70.68 44.12
CA PHE A 171 1.03 71.35 44.03
C PHE A 171 0.45 71.60 45.43
N SER A 172 0.62 70.67 46.37
CA SER A 172 0.21 70.82 47.76
C SER A 172 0.96 71.97 48.49
N MET A 173 2.25 72.18 48.20
CA MET A 173 3.02 73.30 48.78
C MET A 173 2.71 74.69 48.19
N LYS A 174 1.92 74.81 47.11
CA LYS A 174 1.50 76.12 46.56
C LYS A 174 0.14 76.61 47.07
N ASN A 175 -0.61 75.79 47.82
CA ASN A 175 -1.95 76.12 48.32
C ASN A 175 -2.00 76.41 49.83
N ILE A 176 -0.86 76.71 50.48
CA ILE A 176 -0.77 77.17 51.88
C ILE A 176 -0.14 78.57 51.95
N GLN A 177 -0.55 79.45 51.02
CA GLN A 177 -0.31 80.90 51.08
C GLN A 177 -1.52 81.62 50.46
N TYR A 178 -2.67 81.52 51.12
CA TYR A 178 -3.69 82.57 51.17
C TYR A 178 -4.57 82.37 52.40
#